data_AF-A0A957SVW7-F1
#
_entry.id   AF-A0A957SVW7-F1
#
_cell.length_a   1.000
_cell.length_b   1.000
_cell.length_c   1.000
_cell.angle_alpha   90.00
_cell.angle_beta   90.00
_cell.angle_gamma   90.00
#
_symmetry.space_group_name_H-M   'P 1'
#
loop_
_entity.id
_entity.type
_entity.pdbx_description
1 polymer ?
#
loop_
_entity_poly.entity_id
_entity_poly.type
_entity_poly.pdbx_seq_one_letter_code
_entity_poly.pdbx_strand_id
1 'polypeptide(L)'
;MKKNLLVLLSLLVIASMALAACGAPAEEAPATEAPAEEAATEAPATEEAPAEPAGSLTIWADDTKAPVFQDLADDVLAAYNIELVVEVKSAIRDDFKVAAPNGEGPDIIVIAHDQAGTLVSDALLAPVDLGDKAADFDPNALAACTFDGTLYCMPYATENMGFFYNTDLVPTPPATWEEVISMGEALKAEGKVEYVMAITGTTYDVYPIYTAFGGYIFGKLDNGDWNPEDLGVDSEGMIAGVQFLADNVANGNFPADWDWANNHALFETGKAPFIMAGPWALDRIRESGVPYAITSFPGGGVPFAGTQGLFINAQSENVLLAQAFLNEFVANEDTQLKLYEAGQRPPAYLPALAKVNDADLAAMAVAGENANMMPAIAAMGSVWGSWNDGVVIARDAKQDAPAAMGDAAAKIRALIANPLTGMVNVPGSYQAQAGCPGDWQPECAATAMTMGEDGLYISGPFNITAGDYEFKIALDGSWTTNYGSDGAQDGPNYAINVPADGTIEFVYDPATKLVTATVK
;
A
#
# COMPACT_ATOMS: atom_id res chain seq x y z
N MET A 1 7.55 11.49 -42.74
CA MET A 1 8.43 11.75 -43.92
C MET A 1 9.01 13.15 -43.80
N LYS A 2 10.36 13.21 -43.78
CA LYS A 2 11.30 14.32 -44.08
C LYS A 2 11.13 15.68 -43.38
N LYS A 3 12.02 16.10 -42.48
CA LYS A 3 13.48 16.44 -42.55
C LYS A 3 13.82 17.83 -43.13
N ASN A 4 14.72 18.50 -42.38
CA ASN A 4 15.74 19.50 -42.77
C ASN A 4 15.28 20.99 -42.67
N LEU A 5 16.11 21.94 -42.22
CA LEU A 5 17.56 22.07 -42.46
C LEU A 5 18.21 23.08 -41.49
N LEU A 6 19.23 22.64 -40.73
CA LEU A 6 20.32 23.45 -40.17
C LEU A 6 21.24 23.95 -41.31
N VAL A 7 21.97 25.08 -41.12
CA VAL A 7 23.43 25.26 -41.40
C VAL A 7 23.79 26.75 -41.60
N LEU A 8 24.77 27.23 -40.82
CA LEU A 8 25.93 28.07 -41.23
C LEU A 8 26.78 28.38 -39.97
N LEU A 9 27.81 27.57 -39.68
CA LEU A 9 29.27 27.81 -39.90
C LEU A 9 29.82 29.06 -39.16
N SER A 10 30.64 29.02 -38.10
CA SER A 10 31.95 28.37 -37.79
C SER A 10 33.22 29.09 -38.28
N LEU A 11 34.16 29.30 -37.33
CA LEU A 11 35.65 29.37 -37.41
C LEU A 11 36.38 30.73 -37.37
N LEU A 12 37.20 30.94 -36.30
CA LEU A 12 38.65 31.32 -36.30
C LEU A 12 39.15 31.54 -34.83
N VAL A 13 39.79 30.57 -34.17
CA VAL A 13 41.25 30.28 -34.02
C VAL A 13 42.02 31.12 -32.96
N ILE A 14 42.23 30.48 -31.82
CA ILE A 14 43.39 30.34 -30.90
C ILE A 14 44.69 31.11 -31.21
N ALA A 15 45.26 31.82 -30.21
CA ALA A 15 46.64 31.68 -29.65
C ALA A 15 47.24 33.01 -29.11
N SER A 16 47.62 33.06 -27.82
CA SER A 16 48.99 33.36 -27.32
C SER A 16 49.02 33.79 -25.85
N MET A 17 49.90 33.15 -25.08
CA MET A 17 50.30 33.49 -23.71
C MET A 17 51.54 34.40 -23.70
N ALA A 18 51.70 35.14 -22.60
CA ALA A 18 52.93 35.36 -21.82
C ALA A 18 53.79 36.66 -21.99
N LEU A 19 53.98 37.29 -20.81
CA LEU A 19 55.16 37.96 -20.22
C LEU A 19 55.42 39.48 -20.35
N ALA A 20 55.30 40.15 -19.19
CA ALA A 20 56.34 40.91 -18.46
C ALA A 20 56.70 42.40 -18.78
N ALA A 21 56.46 43.23 -17.75
CA ALA A 21 57.41 44.11 -17.03
C ALA A 21 57.60 45.62 -17.36
N CYS A 22 57.86 46.35 -16.25
CA CYS A 22 58.44 47.71 -16.06
C CYS A 22 57.45 48.90 -16.09
N GLY A 23 57.50 49.88 -15.19
CA GLY A 23 58.40 50.20 -14.07
C GLY A 23 57.94 51.51 -13.39
N ALA A 24 58.30 51.69 -12.11
CA ALA A 24 57.97 52.85 -11.28
C ALA A 24 58.85 54.09 -11.58
N PRO A 25 58.48 55.25 -10.99
CA PRO A 25 59.46 55.98 -10.18
C PRO A 25 58.92 56.40 -8.80
N ALA A 26 59.85 56.53 -7.86
CA ALA A 26 59.68 56.85 -6.45
C ALA A 26 59.79 58.37 -6.19
N GLU A 27 59.13 58.85 -5.13
CA GLU A 27 59.47 60.12 -4.47
C GLU A 27 59.19 60.04 -2.95
N GLU A 28 59.98 60.79 -2.17
CA GLU A 28 60.34 60.61 -0.77
C GLU A 28 59.27 60.92 0.29
N ALA A 29 59.50 60.38 1.49
CA ALA A 29 58.69 60.48 2.70
C ALA A 29 58.75 61.84 3.42
N PRO A 30 57.69 62.16 4.19
CA PRO A 30 57.83 62.82 5.48
C PRO A 30 57.30 61.98 6.64
N ALA A 31 57.75 62.36 7.84
CA ALA A 31 57.69 61.61 9.07
C ALA A 31 56.32 61.58 9.76
N THR A 32 56.04 60.40 10.33
CA THR A 32 55.38 60.08 11.61
C THR A 32 54.54 61.17 12.30
N GLU A 33 53.22 61.04 12.18
CA GLU A 33 52.26 61.35 13.24
C GLU A 33 51.46 60.08 13.55
N ALA A 34 51.34 59.73 14.83
CA ALA A 34 50.53 58.61 15.29
C ALA A 34 49.06 59.04 15.33
N PRO A 35 48.14 58.37 14.60
CA PRO A 35 46.72 58.59 14.77
C PRO A 35 46.13 57.61 15.79
N ALA A 36 45.14 58.16 16.48
CA ALA A 36 44.21 57.56 17.42
C ALA A 36 43.80 56.10 17.15
N GLU A 37 43.61 55.40 18.26
CA GLU A 37 42.92 54.12 18.43
C GLU A 37 41.60 54.10 17.62
N GLU A 38 41.62 53.40 16.48
CA GLU A 38 40.42 53.02 15.73
C GLU A 38 39.69 51.92 16.51
N ALA A 39 38.41 52.16 16.76
CA ALA A 39 37.49 51.16 17.29
C ALA A 39 37.50 49.92 16.39
N ALA A 40 37.62 48.75 17.02
CA ALA A 40 37.58 47.46 16.36
C ALA A 40 36.31 47.34 15.51
N THR A 41 36.48 47.24 14.20
CA THR A 41 35.48 46.73 13.27
C THR A 41 35.21 45.28 13.64
N GLU A 42 34.01 44.97 14.12
CA GLU A 42 33.54 43.60 14.24
C GLU A 42 33.66 42.92 12.88
N ALA A 43 34.36 41.78 12.86
CA ALA A 43 34.36 40.88 11.72
C ALA A 43 32.91 40.46 11.42
N PRO A 44 32.53 40.25 10.14
CA PRO A 44 31.24 39.65 9.84
C PRO A 44 31.19 38.31 10.55
N ALA A 45 30.12 38.05 11.29
CA ALA A 45 29.84 36.73 11.84
C ALA A 45 29.93 35.73 10.68
N THR A 46 30.87 34.80 10.78
CA THR A 46 30.86 33.57 9.99
C THR A 46 29.52 32.92 10.26
N GLU A 47 28.63 32.95 9.27
CA GLU A 47 27.46 32.11 9.21
C GLU A 47 27.99 30.67 9.26
N GLU A 48 27.87 30.02 10.43
CA GLU A 48 28.21 28.61 10.59
C GLU A 48 27.41 27.84 9.55
N ALA A 49 28.11 27.13 8.66
CA ALA A 49 27.45 26.18 7.79
C ALA A 49 26.61 25.24 8.67
N PRO A 50 25.33 24.98 8.33
CA PRO A 50 24.50 24.10 9.15
C PRO A 50 25.24 22.80 9.41
N ALA A 51 25.32 22.40 10.68
CA ALA A 51 25.99 21.16 11.07
C ALA A 51 25.37 20.01 10.29
N GLU A 52 26.20 19.17 9.66
CA GLU A 52 25.68 18.00 8.97
C GLU A 52 24.94 17.08 9.97
N PRO A 53 23.80 16.49 9.57
CA PRO A 53 23.03 15.60 10.42
C PRO A 53 23.90 14.46 10.97
N ALA A 54 23.68 14.07 12.22
CA ALA A 54 24.41 12.96 12.86
C ALA A 54 23.97 11.58 12.34
N GLY A 55 22.87 11.52 11.61
CA GLY A 55 22.28 10.33 11.01
C GLY A 55 20.94 10.68 10.35
N SER A 56 20.22 9.67 9.86
CA SER A 56 18.91 9.83 9.24
C SER A 56 17.88 8.86 9.82
N LEU A 57 16.61 9.24 9.74
CA LEU A 57 15.44 8.40 9.98
C LEU A 57 14.60 8.38 8.71
N THR A 58 14.33 7.20 8.15
CA THR A 58 13.60 7.02 6.89
C THR A 58 12.18 6.52 7.14
N ILE A 59 11.19 7.16 6.49
CA ILE A 59 9.77 6.79 6.53
C ILE A 59 9.28 6.47 5.12
N TRP A 60 8.59 5.34 4.96
CA TRP A 60 7.81 5.07 3.75
C TRP A 60 6.33 5.34 4.00
N ALA A 61 5.76 6.25 3.20
CA ALA A 61 4.37 6.64 3.27
C ALA A 61 3.77 6.83 1.87
N ASP A 62 2.45 6.82 1.77
CA ASP A 62 1.76 7.16 0.52
C ASP A 62 1.84 8.67 0.24
N ASP A 63 1.40 9.06 -0.95
CA ASP A 63 1.41 10.44 -1.44
C ASP A 63 0.56 11.41 -0.59
N THR A 64 -0.41 10.88 0.15
CA THR A 64 -1.32 11.65 0.99
C THR A 64 -0.68 11.97 2.35
N LYS A 65 0.07 11.05 2.95
CA LYS A 65 0.62 11.22 4.32
C LYS A 65 2.06 11.69 4.29
N ALA A 66 2.81 11.42 3.22
CA ALA A 66 4.20 11.83 3.10
C ALA A 66 4.43 13.33 3.34
N PRO A 67 3.62 14.27 2.80
CA PRO A 67 3.80 15.70 3.06
C PRO A 67 3.72 16.07 4.54
N VAL A 68 2.82 15.42 5.30
CA VAL A 68 2.65 15.67 6.74
C VAL A 68 3.91 15.32 7.51
N PHE A 69 4.59 14.23 7.15
CA PHE A 69 5.86 13.85 7.79
C PHE A 69 7.02 14.71 7.31
N GLN A 70 7.05 15.12 6.04
CA GLN A 70 8.07 16.02 5.51
C GLN A 70 8.07 17.37 6.24
N ASP A 71 6.89 17.88 6.61
CA ASP A 71 6.75 19.10 7.40
C ASP A 71 7.35 19.00 8.81
N LEU A 72 7.64 17.79 9.31
CA LEU A 72 8.29 17.57 10.61
C LEU A 72 9.83 17.58 10.52
N ALA A 73 10.42 17.65 9.31
CA ALA A 73 11.86 17.45 9.12
C ALA A 73 12.71 18.49 9.86
N ASP A 74 12.34 19.77 9.82
CA ASP A 74 13.07 20.84 10.51
C ASP A 74 13.00 20.69 12.04
N ASP A 75 11.84 20.30 12.56
CA ASP A 75 11.64 20.08 13.99
C ASP A 75 12.45 18.88 14.49
N VAL A 76 12.49 17.78 13.72
CA VAL A 76 13.31 16.59 14.02
C VAL A 76 14.80 16.91 13.95
N LEU A 77 15.24 17.66 12.93
CA LEU A 77 16.63 18.08 12.81
C LEU A 77 17.03 18.97 13.99
N ALA A 78 16.19 19.93 14.39
CA ALA A 78 16.47 20.83 15.50
C ALA A 78 16.51 20.09 16.85
N ALA A 79 15.63 19.11 17.08
CA ALA A 79 15.53 18.40 18.35
C ALA A 79 16.58 17.29 18.51
N TYR A 80 16.87 16.56 17.44
CA TYR A 80 17.71 15.36 17.50
C TYR A 80 18.99 15.42 16.68
N ASN A 81 19.18 16.46 15.85
CA ASN A 81 20.25 16.53 14.84
C ASN A 81 20.21 15.31 13.90
N ILE A 82 19.00 14.88 13.53
CA ILE A 82 18.72 13.75 12.62
C ILE A 82 18.00 14.28 11.39
N GLU A 83 18.40 13.83 10.20
CA GLU A 83 17.68 14.08 8.96
C GLU A 83 16.45 13.17 8.88
N LEU A 84 15.27 13.74 8.67
CA LEU A 84 14.06 12.96 8.39
C LEU A 84 13.88 12.80 6.88
N VAL A 85 14.03 11.57 6.38
CA VAL A 85 13.86 11.23 4.97
C VAL A 85 12.49 10.56 4.78
N VAL A 86 11.64 11.13 3.94
CA VAL A 86 10.31 10.56 3.66
C VAL A 86 10.22 10.18 2.19
N GLU A 87 10.05 8.89 1.93
CA GLU A 87 9.92 8.35 0.58
C GLU A 87 8.46 8.00 0.26
N VAL A 88 7.98 8.49 -0.88
CA VAL A 88 6.64 8.19 -1.37
C VAL A 88 6.63 6.82 -2.04
N LYS A 89 5.80 5.91 -1.53
CA LYS A 89 5.70 4.50 -1.94
C LYS A 89 4.24 4.11 -2.08
N SER A 90 3.89 3.37 -3.13
CA SER A 90 2.53 2.87 -3.34
C SER A 90 2.36 1.41 -2.88
N ALA A 91 3.40 0.58 -3.02
CA ALA A 91 3.40 -0.83 -2.62
C ALA A 91 4.17 -1.06 -1.31
N ILE A 92 3.93 -0.22 -0.30
CA ILE A 92 4.76 -0.14 0.93
C ILE A 92 5.00 -1.51 1.57
N ARG A 93 3.95 -2.31 1.80
CA ARG A 93 4.08 -3.64 2.42
C ARG A 93 5.00 -4.57 1.62
N ASP A 94 4.77 -4.67 0.31
CA ASP A 94 5.48 -5.64 -0.53
C ASP A 94 6.93 -5.24 -0.75
N ASP A 95 7.17 -3.96 -0.99
CA ASP A 95 8.52 -3.40 -1.03
C ASP A 95 9.24 -3.63 0.32
N PHE A 96 8.54 -3.45 1.44
CA PHE A 96 9.12 -3.58 2.78
C PHE A 96 9.53 -5.03 3.07
N LYS A 97 8.70 -6.00 2.71
CA LYS A 97 9.01 -7.43 2.86
C LYS A 97 10.28 -7.84 2.13
N VAL A 98 10.57 -7.20 0.99
CA VAL A 98 11.77 -7.47 0.20
C VAL A 98 12.97 -6.71 0.76
N ALA A 99 12.82 -5.44 1.10
CA ALA A 99 13.91 -4.55 1.48
C ALA A 99 14.40 -4.76 2.92
N ALA A 100 13.49 -4.95 3.88
CA ALA A 100 13.84 -5.01 5.30
C ALA A 100 14.81 -6.14 5.67
N PRO A 101 14.65 -7.39 5.18
CA PRO A 101 15.61 -8.46 5.46
C PRO A 101 17.04 -8.19 4.94
N ASN A 102 17.16 -7.35 3.90
CA ASN A 102 18.43 -7.00 3.28
C ASN A 102 19.09 -5.75 3.92
N GLY A 103 18.45 -5.14 4.93
CA GLY A 103 18.92 -3.89 5.53
C GLY A 103 18.71 -2.66 4.65
N GLU A 104 17.85 -2.77 3.62
CA GLU A 104 17.54 -1.69 2.67
C GLU A 104 16.15 -1.06 2.92
N GLY A 105 15.43 -1.52 3.95
CA GLY A 105 14.12 -0.99 4.33
C GLY A 105 14.21 0.33 5.11
N PRO A 106 13.08 1.05 5.23
CA PRO A 106 12.98 2.26 6.05
C PRO A 106 13.01 1.92 7.54
N ASP A 107 13.11 2.94 8.39
CA ASP A 107 12.95 2.78 9.84
C ASP A 107 11.48 2.66 10.24
N ILE A 108 10.58 3.35 9.50
CA ILE A 108 9.13 3.36 9.75
C ILE A 108 8.37 3.14 8.45
N ILE A 109 7.32 2.32 8.49
CA ILE A 109 6.33 2.19 7.41
C ILE A 109 4.95 2.65 7.88
N VAL A 110 4.17 3.24 6.95
CA VAL A 110 2.80 3.66 7.19
C VAL A 110 1.85 2.80 6.35
N ILE A 111 1.09 1.93 7.01
CA ILE A 111 0.18 0.98 6.37
C ILE A 111 -1.10 0.77 7.19
N ALA A 112 -2.10 0.14 6.58
CA ALA A 112 -3.27 -0.38 7.29
C ALA A 112 -2.89 -1.61 8.15
N HIS A 113 -3.50 -1.75 9.31
CA HIS A 113 -3.18 -2.81 10.27
C HIS A 113 -3.38 -4.25 9.77
N ASP A 114 -4.34 -4.49 8.86
CA ASP A 114 -4.63 -5.82 8.31
C ASP A 114 -3.46 -6.36 7.49
N GLN A 115 -2.61 -5.46 6.97
CA GLN A 115 -1.40 -5.80 6.23
C GLN A 115 -0.23 -6.19 7.14
N ALA A 116 -0.31 -5.93 8.45
CA ALA A 116 0.80 -6.15 9.38
C ALA A 116 0.91 -7.60 9.87
N GLY A 117 -0.15 -8.42 9.81
CA GLY A 117 -0.15 -9.77 10.38
C GLY A 117 0.98 -10.68 9.86
N THR A 118 1.26 -10.64 8.55
CA THR A 118 2.39 -11.37 7.96
C THR A 118 3.73 -10.77 8.38
N LEU A 119 3.84 -9.44 8.46
CA LEU A 119 5.08 -8.76 8.86
C LEU A 119 5.46 -9.06 10.33
N VAL A 120 4.46 -9.16 11.22
CA VAL A 120 4.65 -9.59 12.61
C VAL A 120 5.10 -11.05 12.65
N SER A 121 4.46 -11.92 11.87
CA SER A 121 4.80 -13.35 11.79
C SER A 121 6.22 -13.58 11.25
N ASP A 122 6.65 -12.75 10.29
CA ASP A 122 8.01 -12.75 9.72
C ASP A 122 9.03 -12.03 10.62
N ALA A 123 8.61 -11.55 11.80
CA ALA A 123 9.43 -10.80 12.77
C ALA A 123 10.08 -9.53 12.19
N LEU A 124 9.43 -8.88 11.21
CA LEU A 124 9.92 -7.66 10.56
C LEU A 124 9.53 -6.38 11.29
N LEU A 125 8.62 -6.44 12.26
CA LEU A 125 8.10 -5.29 12.99
C LEU A 125 8.52 -5.30 14.46
N ALA A 126 8.99 -4.17 14.96
CA ALA A 126 9.32 -4.00 16.36
C ALA A 126 8.07 -3.65 17.18
N PRO A 127 8.00 -4.07 18.47
CA PRO A 127 6.97 -3.60 19.38
C PRO A 127 7.03 -2.07 19.55
N VAL A 128 5.86 -1.46 19.76
CA VAL A 128 5.69 -0.04 20.04
C VAL A 128 5.26 0.17 21.49
N ASP A 129 5.91 1.10 22.18
CA ASP A 129 5.55 1.55 23.52
C ASP A 129 5.05 2.99 23.52
N LEU A 130 3.76 3.17 23.79
CA LEU A 130 3.10 4.47 23.89
C LEU A 130 3.14 5.05 25.31
N GLY A 131 3.64 4.30 26.29
CA GLY A 131 3.65 4.70 27.70
C GLY A 131 2.28 5.18 28.19
N ASP A 132 2.27 6.28 28.93
CA ASP A 132 1.05 6.89 29.46
C ASP A 132 0.09 7.38 28.35
N LYS A 133 0.61 7.69 27.15
CA LYS A 133 -0.21 8.16 26.01
C LYS A 133 -1.09 7.05 25.44
N ALA A 134 -0.86 5.78 25.77
CA ALA A 134 -1.75 4.69 25.35
C ALA A 134 -3.21 4.95 25.75
N ALA A 135 -3.45 5.57 26.90
CA ALA A 135 -4.80 5.91 27.37
C ALA A 135 -5.51 6.99 26.53
N ASP A 136 -4.75 7.73 25.71
CA ASP A 136 -5.26 8.78 24.84
C ASP A 136 -5.57 8.28 23.41
N PHE A 137 -5.44 6.97 23.14
CA PHE A 137 -5.83 6.39 21.85
C PHE A 137 -7.14 5.62 21.94
N ASP A 138 -7.85 5.55 20.80
CA ASP A 138 -9.05 4.74 20.66
C ASP A 138 -8.74 3.25 20.99
N PRO A 139 -9.49 2.61 21.90
CA PRO A 139 -9.22 1.23 22.29
C PRO A 139 -9.34 0.21 21.16
N ASN A 140 -10.22 0.44 20.18
CA ASN A 140 -10.35 -0.45 19.03
C ASN A 140 -9.15 -0.29 18.09
N ALA A 141 -8.66 0.94 17.91
CA ALA A 141 -7.45 1.19 17.13
C ALA A 141 -6.20 0.55 17.78
N LEU A 142 -6.08 0.61 19.11
CA LEU A 142 -5.02 -0.09 19.83
C LEU A 142 -5.15 -1.61 19.69
N ALA A 143 -6.37 -2.16 19.81
CA ALA A 143 -6.61 -3.58 19.62
C ALA A 143 -6.27 -4.03 18.19
N ALA A 144 -6.58 -3.22 17.18
CA ALA A 144 -6.23 -3.47 15.78
C ALA A 144 -4.72 -3.60 15.55
N CYS A 145 -3.93 -2.86 16.31
CA CYS A 145 -2.47 -2.89 16.24
C CYS A 145 -1.81 -3.84 17.24
N THR A 146 -2.60 -4.64 17.97
CA THR A 146 -2.11 -5.59 18.96
C THR A 146 -2.16 -7.01 18.42
N PHE A 147 -1.01 -7.67 18.37
CA PHE A 147 -0.84 -9.05 17.91
C PHE A 147 -0.25 -9.88 19.06
N ASP A 148 -0.90 -10.99 19.42
CA ASP A 148 -0.50 -11.84 20.55
C ASP A 148 -0.23 -11.07 21.86
N GLY A 149 -1.06 -10.05 22.12
CA GLY A 149 -0.97 -9.20 23.31
C GLY A 149 0.15 -8.14 23.27
N THR A 150 0.86 -8.00 22.15
CA THR A 150 1.93 -7.01 21.95
C THR A 150 1.48 -5.96 20.95
N LEU A 151 1.66 -4.68 21.28
CA LEU A 151 1.37 -3.55 20.37
C LEU A 151 2.51 -3.38 19.37
N TYR A 152 2.21 -3.34 18.07
CA TYR A 152 3.20 -3.22 16.99
C TYR A 152 3.11 -1.91 16.20
N CYS A 153 2.10 -1.09 16.46
CA CYS A 153 1.90 0.16 15.73
C CYS A 153 1.50 1.30 16.66
N MET A 154 1.82 2.53 16.26
CA MET A 154 1.12 3.72 16.70
C MET A 154 -0.06 3.98 15.75
N PRO A 155 -1.32 3.77 16.17
CA PRO A 155 -2.46 4.07 15.32
C PRO A 155 -2.59 5.58 15.16
N TYR A 156 -2.81 6.08 13.95
CA TYR A 156 -3.07 7.52 13.73
C TYR A 156 -4.50 7.80 13.27
N ALA A 157 -5.18 6.85 12.64
CA ALA A 157 -6.55 7.03 12.20
C ALA A 157 -7.36 5.73 12.21
N THR A 158 -8.66 5.87 12.40
CA THR A 158 -9.65 4.82 12.17
C THR A 158 -10.44 5.12 10.89
N GLU A 159 -11.02 4.08 10.28
CA GLU A 159 -11.82 4.26 9.08
C GLU A 159 -12.91 3.20 8.96
N ASN A 160 -14.04 3.60 8.39
CA ASN A 160 -15.09 2.70 7.90
C ASN A 160 -15.85 3.41 6.78
N MET A 161 -16.58 2.64 5.97
CA MET A 161 -17.43 3.20 4.92
C MET A 161 -18.80 3.67 5.46
N GLY A 162 -19.47 4.53 4.69
CA GLY A 162 -20.89 4.87 4.85
C GLY A 162 -21.70 4.62 3.59
N PHE A 163 -23.03 4.56 3.73
CA PHE A 163 -23.97 4.48 2.60
C PHE A 163 -24.46 5.89 2.23
N PHE A 164 -24.04 6.38 1.07
CA PHE A 164 -24.39 7.70 0.56
C PHE A 164 -25.61 7.61 -0.36
N TYR A 165 -26.48 8.60 -0.26
CA TYR A 165 -27.60 8.76 -1.17
C TYR A 165 -27.77 10.22 -1.60
N ASN A 166 -28.21 10.43 -2.84
CA ASN A 166 -28.50 11.75 -3.37
C ASN A 166 -29.87 12.24 -2.86
N THR A 167 -29.88 13.30 -2.05
CA THR A 167 -31.08 13.76 -1.34
C THR A 167 -32.13 14.43 -2.23
N ASP A 168 -31.74 14.92 -3.41
CA ASP A 168 -32.68 15.48 -4.38
C ASP A 168 -33.45 14.37 -5.13
N LEU A 169 -32.80 13.23 -5.32
CA LEU A 169 -33.39 12.06 -5.97
C LEU A 169 -34.13 11.15 -4.98
N VAL A 170 -33.62 11.04 -3.75
CA VAL A 170 -34.11 10.11 -2.73
C VAL A 170 -34.32 10.88 -1.42
N PRO A 171 -35.54 11.35 -1.13
CA PRO A 171 -35.83 12.13 0.08
C PRO A 171 -35.80 11.33 1.38
N THR A 172 -35.95 10.01 1.31
CA THR A 172 -35.94 9.09 2.46
C THR A 172 -35.01 7.92 2.13
N PRO A 173 -33.94 7.69 2.91
CA PRO A 173 -32.98 6.65 2.60
C PRO A 173 -33.62 5.26 2.67
N PRO A 174 -33.20 4.31 1.81
CA PRO A 174 -33.69 2.93 1.85
C PRO A 174 -33.18 2.21 3.09
N ALA A 175 -34.06 1.41 3.71
CA ALA A 175 -33.72 0.53 4.83
C ALA A 175 -33.35 -0.89 4.38
N THR A 176 -33.79 -1.33 3.20
CA THR A 176 -33.50 -2.67 2.67
C THR A 176 -32.95 -2.63 1.24
N TRP A 177 -32.29 -3.71 0.81
CA TRP A 177 -31.79 -3.82 -0.56
C TRP A 177 -32.91 -3.87 -1.60
N GLU A 178 -34.09 -4.40 -1.27
CA GLU A 178 -35.27 -4.32 -2.13
C GLU A 178 -35.74 -2.87 -2.33
N GLU A 179 -35.65 -2.03 -1.30
CA GLU A 179 -35.94 -0.60 -1.40
C GLU A 179 -34.90 0.10 -2.28
N VAL A 180 -33.60 -0.21 -2.14
CA VAL A 180 -32.55 0.32 -3.03
C VAL A 180 -32.89 0.04 -4.50
N ILE A 181 -33.18 -1.24 -4.83
CA ILE A 181 -33.48 -1.64 -6.21
C ILE A 181 -34.75 -0.96 -6.71
N SER A 182 -35.85 -1.05 -5.96
CA SER A 182 -37.13 -0.51 -6.42
C SER A 182 -37.14 1.03 -6.56
N MET A 183 -36.47 1.76 -5.66
CA MET A 183 -36.30 3.21 -5.77
C MET A 183 -35.45 3.59 -7.00
N GLY A 184 -34.31 2.92 -7.20
CA GLY A 184 -33.46 3.20 -8.34
C GLY A 184 -34.09 2.83 -9.69
N GLU A 185 -34.80 1.69 -9.76
CA GLU A 185 -35.53 1.28 -10.97
C GLU A 185 -36.63 2.28 -11.34
N ALA A 186 -37.34 2.82 -10.35
CA ALA A 186 -38.31 3.90 -10.57
C ALA A 186 -37.64 5.16 -11.14
N LEU A 187 -36.52 5.60 -10.55
CA LEU A 187 -35.75 6.76 -11.06
C LEU A 187 -35.21 6.51 -12.47
N LYS A 188 -34.80 5.28 -12.77
CA LYS A 188 -34.28 4.88 -14.08
C LYS A 188 -35.39 4.85 -15.14
N ALA A 189 -36.58 4.35 -14.78
CA ALA A 189 -37.75 4.37 -15.65
C ALA A 189 -38.21 5.81 -15.99
N GLU A 190 -38.00 6.76 -15.07
CA GLU A 190 -38.22 8.19 -15.30
C GLU A 190 -37.10 8.86 -16.11
N GLY A 191 -36.00 8.15 -16.39
CA GLY A 191 -34.83 8.67 -17.11
C GLY A 191 -34.00 9.66 -16.28
N LYS A 192 -34.14 9.66 -14.95
CA LYS A 192 -33.41 10.55 -14.05
C LYS A 192 -32.00 10.07 -13.74
N VAL A 193 -31.79 8.75 -13.75
CA VAL A 193 -30.53 8.09 -13.42
C VAL A 193 -30.19 7.05 -14.49
N GLU A 194 -28.90 6.76 -14.64
CA GLU A 194 -28.39 5.73 -15.54
C GLU A 194 -28.36 4.36 -14.84
N TYR A 195 -27.95 4.36 -13.58
CA TYR A 195 -27.82 3.18 -12.73
C TYR A 195 -28.59 3.37 -11.42
N VAL A 196 -29.03 2.25 -10.84
CA VAL A 196 -29.62 2.18 -9.49
C VAL A 196 -28.57 2.56 -8.45
N MET A 197 -27.33 2.12 -8.62
CA MET A 197 -26.24 2.35 -7.67
C MET A 197 -24.89 2.31 -8.40
N ALA A 198 -23.96 3.14 -7.96
CA ALA A 198 -22.56 3.07 -8.35
C ALA A 198 -21.80 2.04 -7.49
N ILE A 199 -20.88 1.29 -8.09
CA ILE A 199 -20.12 0.22 -7.42
C ILE A 199 -18.62 0.46 -7.64
N THR A 200 -17.86 0.70 -6.57
CA THR A 200 -16.46 1.17 -6.66
C THR A 200 -15.40 0.07 -6.50
N GLY A 201 -15.82 -1.19 -6.41
CA GLY A 201 -14.94 -2.33 -6.24
C GLY A 201 -15.70 -3.63 -5.97
N THR A 202 -14.96 -4.69 -5.64
CA THR A 202 -15.45 -6.08 -5.58
C THR A 202 -15.47 -6.67 -4.18
N THR A 203 -14.64 -6.18 -3.26
CA THR A 203 -14.39 -6.85 -1.97
C THR A 203 -14.65 -5.88 -0.83
N TYR A 204 -13.68 -5.04 -0.49
CA TYR A 204 -13.79 -4.03 0.57
C TYR A 204 -15.00 -3.10 0.32
N ASP A 205 -15.13 -2.56 -0.90
CA ASP A 205 -16.13 -1.55 -1.28
C ASP A 205 -17.58 -2.02 -1.18
N VAL A 206 -17.81 -3.32 -1.39
CA VAL A 206 -19.15 -3.94 -1.39
C VAL A 206 -19.34 -4.91 -0.24
N TYR A 207 -18.40 -4.96 0.71
CA TYR A 207 -18.51 -5.78 1.90
C TYR A 207 -19.82 -5.62 2.70
N PRO A 208 -20.40 -4.40 2.82
CA PRO A 208 -21.69 -4.21 3.46
C PRO A 208 -22.85 -4.96 2.78
N ILE A 209 -22.77 -5.23 1.47
CA ILE A 209 -23.75 -6.10 0.79
C ILE A 209 -23.59 -7.51 1.31
N TYR A 210 -22.37 -8.06 1.29
CA TYR A 210 -22.14 -9.44 1.74
C TYR A 210 -22.59 -9.67 3.17
N THR A 211 -22.24 -8.77 4.09
CA THR A 211 -22.65 -8.88 5.49
C THR A 211 -24.16 -8.74 5.69
N ALA A 212 -24.86 -7.91 4.88
CA ALA A 212 -26.32 -7.83 4.89
C ALA A 212 -26.99 -9.16 4.53
N PHE A 213 -26.33 -9.97 3.69
CA PHE A 213 -26.78 -11.34 3.35
C PHE A 213 -26.22 -12.41 4.29
N GLY A 214 -25.44 -12.04 5.32
CA GLY A 214 -24.85 -12.97 6.30
C GLY A 214 -23.48 -13.52 5.92
N GLY A 215 -22.82 -12.94 4.92
CA GLY A 215 -21.44 -13.26 4.53
C GLY A 215 -20.40 -12.72 5.52
N TYR A 216 -19.28 -13.42 5.62
CA TYR A 216 -18.13 -13.06 6.47
C TYR A 216 -16.84 -13.61 5.85
N ILE A 217 -15.67 -13.21 6.38
CA ILE A 217 -14.36 -13.70 5.88
C ILE A 217 -13.81 -14.82 6.75
N PHE A 218 -13.56 -14.55 8.03
CA PHE A 218 -13.14 -15.54 9.00
C PHE A 218 -14.12 -15.58 10.16
N GLY A 219 -14.43 -16.78 10.64
CA GLY A 219 -15.11 -16.96 11.92
C GLY A 219 -14.21 -16.59 13.08
N LYS A 220 -14.76 -16.66 14.29
CA LYS A 220 -14.03 -16.45 15.54
C LYS A 220 -13.96 -17.73 16.35
N LEU A 221 -12.85 -17.91 17.06
CA LEU A 221 -12.70 -18.90 18.12
C LEU A 221 -13.49 -18.45 19.37
N ASP A 222 -13.68 -19.37 20.33
CA ASP A 222 -14.41 -19.09 21.58
C ASP A 222 -13.78 -17.95 22.41
N ASN A 223 -12.49 -17.70 22.24
CA ASN A 223 -11.75 -16.62 22.92
C ASN A 223 -11.86 -15.26 22.21
N GLY A 224 -12.52 -15.19 21.05
CA GLY A 224 -12.70 -13.97 20.26
C GLY A 224 -11.67 -13.71 19.18
N ASP A 225 -10.62 -14.54 19.08
CA ASP A 225 -9.60 -14.47 18.04
C ASP A 225 -10.15 -14.97 16.71
N TRP A 226 -9.53 -14.54 15.61
CA TRP A 226 -9.89 -15.01 14.27
C TRP A 226 -9.51 -16.48 14.07
N ASN A 227 -10.43 -17.25 13.49
CA ASN A 227 -10.20 -18.64 13.13
C ASN A 227 -9.83 -18.74 11.63
N PRO A 228 -8.56 -18.95 11.26
CA PRO A 228 -8.15 -19.08 9.85
C PRO A 228 -8.72 -20.34 9.17
N GLU A 229 -9.19 -21.33 9.93
CA GLU A 229 -9.80 -22.55 9.39
C GLU A 229 -11.28 -22.36 9.02
N ASP A 230 -11.94 -21.35 9.59
CA ASP A 230 -13.34 -21.03 9.34
C ASP A 230 -13.47 -19.91 8.31
N LEU A 231 -13.16 -20.25 7.05
CA LEU A 231 -13.26 -19.33 5.91
C LEU A 231 -14.70 -19.24 5.40
N GLY A 232 -15.28 -18.04 5.44
CA GLY A 232 -16.66 -17.72 5.03
C GLY A 232 -16.85 -17.24 3.59
N VAL A 233 -15.81 -17.25 2.76
CA VAL A 233 -15.86 -16.77 1.36
C VAL A 233 -16.83 -17.59 0.48
N ASP A 234 -17.09 -18.84 0.82
CA ASP A 234 -18.10 -19.71 0.20
C ASP A 234 -19.31 -19.98 1.12
N SER A 235 -19.51 -19.14 2.15
CA SER A 235 -20.72 -19.20 2.98
C SER A 235 -21.98 -18.88 2.17
N GLU A 236 -23.13 -19.39 2.63
CA GLU A 236 -24.42 -19.12 1.98
C GLU A 236 -24.68 -17.62 1.82
N GLY A 237 -24.35 -16.82 2.83
CA GLY A 237 -24.53 -15.37 2.80
C GLY A 237 -23.58 -14.63 1.86
N MET A 238 -22.32 -15.06 1.79
CA MET A 238 -21.36 -14.50 0.82
C MET A 238 -21.81 -14.80 -0.62
N ILE A 239 -22.18 -16.05 -0.90
CA ILE A 239 -22.70 -16.47 -2.22
C ILE A 239 -23.97 -15.69 -2.58
N ALA A 240 -24.90 -15.50 -1.63
CA ALA A 240 -26.13 -14.74 -1.87
C ALA A 240 -25.84 -13.26 -2.20
N GLY A 241 -24.92 -12.61 -1.50
CA GLY A 241 -24.52 -11.23 -1.81
C GLY A 241 -23.82 -11.10 -3.17
N VAL A 242 -22.97 -12.07 -3.54
CA VAL A 242 -22.33 -12.12 -4.87
C VAL A 242 -23.36 -12.33 -5.98
N GLN A 243 -24.33 -13.22 -5.76
CA GLN A 243 -25.44 -13.43 -6.70
C GLN A 243 -26.28 -12.16 -6.86
N PHE A 244 -26.59 -11.46 -5.76
CA PHE A 244 -27.31 -10.18 -5.80
C PHE A 244 -26.58 -9.13 -6.65
N LEU A 245 -25.25 -9.02 -6.52
CA LEU A 245 -24.44 -8.13 -7.36
C LEU A 245 -24.50 -8.54 -8.84
N ALA A 246 -24.28 -9.83 -9.13
CA ALA A 246 -24.27 -10.34 -10.51
C ALA A 246 -25.63 -10.16 -11.21
N ASP A 247 -26.73 -10.45 -10.52
CA ASP A 247 -28.09 -10.28 -11.03
C ASP A 247 -28.38 -8.81 -11.36
N ASN A 248 -27.97 -7.89 -10.49
CA ASN A 248 -28.20 -6.47 -10.73
C ASN A 248 -27.29 -5.88 -11.82
N VAL A 249 -26.10 -6.44 -12.06
CA VAL A 249 -25.32 -6.12 -13.26
C VAL A 249 -26.03 -6.65 -14.51
N ALA A 250 -26.51 -7.90 -14.49
CA ALA A 250 -27.22 -8.51 -15.62
C ALA A 250 -28.52 -7.77 -15.98
N ASN A 251 -29.23 -7.26 -14.96
CA ASN A 251 -30.43 -6.43 -15.14
C ASN A 251 -30.10 -4.97 -15.54
N GLY A 252 -28.82 -4.61 -15.59
CA GLY A 252 -28.35 -3.26 -15.89
C GLY A 252 -28.61 -2.25 -14.77
N ASN A 253 -29.00 -2.70 -13.57
CA ASN A 253 -29.20 -1.86 -12.41
C ASN A 253 -27.88 -1.33 -11.88
N PHE A 254 -26.83 -2.15 -11.90
CA PHE A 254 -25.47 -1.76 -11.54
C PHE A 254 -24.58 -1.70 -12.79
N PRO A 255 -23.56 -0.83 -12.81
CA PRO A 255 -22.58 -0.83 -13.88
C PRO A 255 -21.78 -2.13 -13.88
N ALA A 256 -21.33 -2.57 -15.06
CA ALA A 256 -20.46 -3.74 -15.19
C ALA A 256 -18.98 -3.37 -14.95
N ASP A 257 -18.63 -2.12 -15.22
CA ASP A 257 -17.35 -1.53 -14.84
C ASP A 257 -17.44 -1.08 -13.38
N TRP A 258 -16.61 -1.68 -12.52
CA TRP A 258 -16.52 -1.34 -11.10
C TRP A 258 -15.25 -0.53 -10.79
N ASP A 259 -14.71 0.16 -11.80
CA ASP A 259 -13.63 1.12 -11.62
C ASP A 259 -14.01 2.24 -10.64
N TRP A 260 -13.10 2.55 -9.74
CA TRP A 260 -13.30 3.53 -8.67
C TRP A 260 -13.59 4.93 -9.19
N ALA A 261 -12.80 5.41 -10.16
CA ALA A 261 -12.93 6.79 -10.65
C ALA A 261 -14.25 6.98 -11.40
N ASN A 262 -14.58 6.06 -12.30
CA ASN A 262 -15.79 6.07 -13.11
C ASN A 262 -17.05 6.00 -12.24
N ASN A 263 -17.07 5.13 -11.23
CA ASN A 263 -18.27 4.90 -10.43
C ASN A 263 -18.58 6.04 -9.47
N HIS A 264 -17.56 6.62 -8.84
CA HIS A 264 -17.78 7.84 -8.08
C HIS A 264 -18.28 8.98 -8.98
N ALA A 265 -17.78 9.11 -10.22
CA ALA A 265 -18.29 10.11 -11.15
C ALA A 265 -19.77 9.91 -11.48
N LEU A 266 -20.28 8.67 -11.48
CA LEU A 266 -21.73 8.41 -11.64
C LEU A 266 -22.53 9.02 -10.49
N PHE A 267 -22.09 8.87 -9.24
CA PHE A 267 -22.76 9.47 -8.10
C PHE A 267 -22.64 11.00 -8.08
N GLU A 268 -21.42 11.51 -8.25
CA GLU A 268 -21.08 12.94 -8.25
C GLU A 268 -21.84 13.74 -9.32
N THR A 269 -22.15 13.11 -10.46
CA THR A 269 -22.93 13.72 -11.54
C THR A 269 -24.42 13.42 -11.47
N GLY A 270 -24.89 12.76 -10.40
CA GLY A 270 -26.30 12.42 -10.18
C GLY A 270 -26.84 11.30 -11.10
N LYS A 271 -25.97 10.58 -11.80
CA LYS A 271 -26.34 9.45 -12.67
C LYS A 271 -26.58 8.14 -11.91
N ALA A 272 -26.14 8.06 -10.66
CA ALA A 272 -26.53 7.03 -9.72
C ALA A 272 -26.98 7.69 -8.40
N PRO A 273 -28.13 7.30 -7.84
CA PRO A 273 -28.64 7.91 -6.61
C PRO A 273 -27.96 7.39 -5.35
N PHE A 274 -27.20 6.28 -5.42
CA PHE A 274 -26.56 5.63 -4.28
C PHE A 274 -25.10 5.28 -4.57
N ILE A 275 -24.25 5.35 -3.55
CA ILE A 275 -22.87 4.84 -3.55
C ILE A 275 -22.45 4.43 -2.14
N MET A 276 -21.59 3.43 -2.00
CA MET A 276 -20.88 3.16 -0.75
C MET A 276 -19.48 3.74 -0.88
N ALA A 277 -19.05 4.55 0.09
CA ALA A 277 -17.75 5.19 0.05
C ALA A 277 -17.16 5.36 1.44
N GLY A 278 -15.83 5.48 1.51
CA GLY A 278 -15.11 5.79 2.74
C GLY A 278 -14.66 7.26 2.81
N PRO A 279 -14.00 7.65 3.91
CA PRO A 279 -13.59 9.02 4.15
C PRO A 279 -12.62 9.58 3.09
N TRP A 280 -11.80 8.73 2.47
CA TRP A 280 -10.88 9.11 1.39
C TRP A 280 -11.56 9.66 0.13
N ALA A 281 -12.88 9.51 0.00
CA ALA A 281 -13.64 10.04 -1.11
C ALA A 281 -14.47 11.30 -0.75
N LEU A 282 -14.39 11.78 0.49
CA LEU A 282 -15.22 12.91 0.92
C LEU A 282 -14.89 14.19 0.17
N ASP A 283 -13.61 14.52 -0.03
CA ASP A 283 -13.21 15.71 -0.80
C ASP A 283 -13.85 15.75 -2.19
N ARG A 284 -13.70 14.68 -2.97
CA ARG A 284 -14.28 14.62 -4.32
C ARG A 284 -15.81 14.69 -4.33
N ILE A 285 -16.48 14.05 -3.36
CA ILE A 285 -17.94 14.10 -3.25
C ILE A 285 -18.41 15.51 -2.88
N ARG A 286 -17.73 16.17 -1.92
CA ARG A 286 -18.01 17.55 -1.50
C ARG A 286 -17.80 18.54 -2.64
N GLU A 287 -16.68 18.44 -3.33
CA GLU A 287 -16.32 19.31 -4.46
C GLU A 287 -17.27 19.16 -5.64
N SER A 288 -17.84 17.97 -5.86
CA SER A 288 -18.83 17.75 -6.92
C SER A 288 -20.10 18.59 -6.75
N GLY A 289 -20.42 18.98 -5.51
CA GLY A 289 -21.65 19.70 -5.17
C GLY A 289 -22.92 18.86 -5.31
N VAL A 290 -22.82 17.54 -5.50
CA VAL A 290 -23.98 16.65 -5.45
C VAL A 290 -24.65 16.77 -4.08
N PRO A 291 -25.98 16.95 -4.00
CA PRO A 291 -26.65 16.96 -2.70
C PRO A 291 -26.72 15.54 -2.16
N TYR A 292 -26.11 15.29 -0.99
CA TYR A 292 -26.07 13.95 -0.39
C TYR A 292 -26.33 13.97 1.12
N ALA A 293 -26.62 12.78 1.64
CA ALA A 293 -26.51 12.45 3.05
C ALA A 293 -25.97 11.02 3.21
N ILE A 294 -25.46 10.72 4.41
CA ILE A 294 -24.86 9.42 4.76
C ILE A 294 -25.74 8.73 5.79
N THR A 295 -25.92 7.42 5.64
CA THR A 295 -26.69 6.56 6.55
C THR A 295 -26.00 5.21 6.75
N SER A 296 -26.51 4.39 7.67
CA SER A 296 -26.16 2.98 7.79
C SER A 296 -26.57 2.18 6.56
N PHE A 297 -25.92 1.05 6.33
CA PHE A 297 -26.15 0.24 5.14
C PHE A 297 -27.51 -0.49 5.17
N PRO A 298 -28.19 -0.63 4.02
CA PRO A 298 -29.45 -1.35 3.93
C PRO A 298 -29.33 -2.81 4.39
N GLY A 299 -30.43 -3.36 4.91
CA GLY A 299 -30.54 -4.76 5.31
C GLY A 299 -29.72 -5.12 6.55
N GLY A 300 -29.21 -4.14 7.30
CA GLY A 300 -28.34 -4.39 8.46
C GLY A 300 -26.90 -4.77 8.07
N GLY A 301 -26.50 -4.49 6.84
CA GLY A 301 -25.11 -4.61 6.41
C GLY A 301 -24.17 -3.76 7.26
N VAL A 302 -22.94 -4.24 7.42
CA VAL A 302 -21.89 -3.54 8.15
C VAL A 302 -20.60 -3.53 7.33
N PRO A 303 -19.83 -2.44 7.37
CA PRO A 303 -18.58 -2.32 6.63
C PRO A 303 -17.45 -3.01 7.38
N PHE A 304 -16.29 -3.07 6.74
CA PHE A 304 -15.06 -3.24 7.48
C PHE A 304 -14.73 -1.97 8.27
N ALA A 305 -14.12 -2.17 9.44
CA ALA A 305 -13.40 -1.14 10.18
C ALA A 305 -11.89 -1.37 10.01
N GLY A 306 -11.19 -0.27 9.73
CA GLY A 306 -9.75 -0.21 9.54
C GLY A 306 -9.08 0.69 10.57
N THR A 307 -7.81 0.41 10.81
CA THR A 307 -6.89 1.29 11.54
C THR A 307 -5.65 1.48 10.69
N GLN A 308 -5.26 2.73 10.50
CA GLN A 308 -4.03 3.13 9.85
C GLN A 308 -2.97 3.39 10.92
N GLY A 309 -1.76 2.89 10.71
CA GLY A 309 -0.73 2.92 11.74
C GLY A 309 0.68 3.14 11.20
N LEU A 310 1.54 3.62 12.08
CA LEU A 310 2.99 3.68 11.87
C LEU A 310 3.63 2.49 12.57
N PHE A 311 4.40 1.71 11.82
CA PHE A 311 5.07 0.50 12.31
C PHE A 311 6.58 0.68 12.21
N ILE A 312 7.31 0.22 13.23
CA ILE A 312 8.78 0.32 13.28
C ILE A 312 9.39 -0.95 12.68
N ASN A 313 10.37 -0.79 11.79
CA ASN A 313 11.14 -1.91 11.25
C ASN A 313 12.03 -2.53 12.33
N ALA A 314 11.84 -3.83 12.63
CA ALA A 314 12.66 -4.55 13.60
C ALA A 314 14.14 -4.66 13.20
N GLN A 315 14.43 -4.55 11.91
CA GLN A 315 15.78 -4.64 11.34
C GLN A 315 16.50 -3.30 11.27
N SER A 316 15.83 -2.21 11.67
CA SER A 316 16.44 -0.87 11.72
C SER A 316 17.52 -0.78 12.81
N GLU A 317 18.62 -0.10 12.52
CA GLU A 317 19.62 0.28 13.55
C GLU A 317 19.10 1.41 14.46
N ASN A 318 18.00 2.07 14.08
CA ASN A 318 17.42 3.26 14.70
C ASN A 318 16.11 2.98 15.45
N VAL A 319 15.80 1.73 15.83
CA VAL A 319 14.51 1.36 16.48
C VAL A 319 14.13 2.29 17.66
N LEU A 320 15.07 2.63 18.54
CA LEU A 320 14.80 3.52 19.68
C LEU A 320 14.53 4.97 19.24
N LEU A 321 15.21 5.44 18.20
CA LEU A 321 15.00 6.76 17.63
C LEU A 321 13.64 6.83 16.91
N ALA A 322 13.27 5.79 16.16
CA ALA A 322 11.94 5.64 15.57
C ALA A 322 10.84 5.68 16.65
N GLN A 323 11.03 4.95 17.76
CA GLN A 323 10.11 4.96 18.89
C GLN A 323 9.98 6.36 19.53
N ALA A 324 11.09 7.08 19.70
CA ALA A 324 11.09 8.45 20.21
C ALA A 324 10.40 9.42 19.23
N PHE A 325 10.66 9.28 17.93
CA PHE A 325 9.99 10.05 16.88
C PHE A 325 8.47 9.87 16.95
N LEU A 326 7.98 8.63 17.01
CA LEU A 326 6.55 8.37 17.14
C LEU A 326 5.96 9.06 18.37
N ASN A 327 6.58 8.88 19.55
CA ASN A 327 6.05 9.40 20.80
C ASN A 327 6.11 10.94 20.90
N GLU A 328 7.13 11.58 20.35
CA GLU A 328 7.35 13.02 20.53
C GLU A 328 6.78 13.85 19.38
N PHE A 329 6.88 13.36 18.14
CA PHE A 329 6.51 14.12 16.93
C PHE A 329 5.18 13.67 16.32
N VAL A 330 4.72 12.44 16.58
CA VAL A 330 3.49 11.91 15.96
C VAL A 330 2.33 11.80 16.93
N ALA A 331 2.56 11.31 18.15
CA ALA A 331 1.53 11.20 19.21
C ALA A 331 1.29 12.56 19.91
N ASN A 332 0.85 13.55 19.15
CA ASN A 332 0.41 14.84 19.67
C ASN A 332 -0.76 15.39 18.84
N GLU A 333 -1.46 16.38 19.38
CA GLU A 333 -2.67 16.94 18.75
C GLU A 333 -2.40 17.53 17.36
N ASP A 334 -1.28 18.25 17.17
CA ASP A 334 -0.97 18.98 15.93
C ASP A 334 -0.74 18.02 14.75
N THR A 335 0.15 17.03 14.92
CA THR A 335 0.46 16.08 13.85
C THR A 335 -0.74 15.20 13.52
N GLN A 336 -1.50 14.76 14.53
CA GLN A 336 -2.70 13.96 14.32
C GLN A 336 -3.79 14.74 13.59
N LEU A 337 -3.92 16.06 13.84
CA LEU A 337 -4.83 16.91 13.08
C LEU A 337 -4.36 17.16 11.65
N LYS A 338 -3.05 17.33 11.40
CA LYS A 338 -2.51 17.43 10.03
C LYS A 338 -2.75 16.14 9.23
N LEU A 339 -2.59 14.97 9.86
CA LEU A 339 -2.91 13.67 9.25
C LEU A 339 -4.42 13.56 8.94
N TYR A 340 -5.27 14.08 9.82
CA TYR A 340 -6.71 14.18 9.59
C TYR A 340 -7.04 15.11 8.41
N GLU A 341 -6.44 16.31 8.36
CA GLU A 341 -6.69 17.29 7.30
C GLU A 341 -6.24 16.75 5.92
N ALA A 342 -5.13 16.02 5.87
CA ALA A 342 -4.64 15.42 4.64
C ALA A 342 -5.46 14.18 4.20
N GLY A 343 -5.87 13.33 5.14
CA GLY A 343 -6.45 12.02 4.84
C GLY A 343 -7.96 11.89 5.05
N GLN A 344 -8.59 12.89 5.65
CA GLN A 344 -10.00 12.96 6.06
C GLN A 344 -10.48 11.78 6.92
N ARG A 345 -9.59 11.11 7.65
CA ARG A 345 -9.92 9.98 8.51
C ARG A 345 -9.96 10.39 9.97
N PRO A 346 -10.97 9.96 10.75
CA PRO A 346 -11.02 10.24 12.18
C PRO A 346 -9.70 9.89 12.89
N PRO A 347 -9.10 10.82 13.65
CA PRO A 347 -7.89 10.53 14.43
C PRO A 347 -8.11 9.38 15.40
N ALA A 348 -7.13 8.48 15.49
CA ALA A 348 -7.10 7.47 16.55
C ALA A 348 -6.68 8.08 17.89
N TYR A 349 -6.00 9.24 17.88
CA TYR A 349 -5.63 10.00 19.07
C TYR A 349 -6.81 10.85 19.56
N LEU A 350 -7.39 10.49 20.71
CA LEU A 350 -8.62 11.05 21.28
C LEU A 350 -8.57 12.57 21.48
N PRO A 351 -7.45 13.19 21.91
CA PRO A 351 -7.36 14.64 21.99
C PRO A 351 -7.56 15.35 20.64
N ALA A 352 -6.98 14.82 19.57
CA ALA A 352 -7.19 15.33 18.22
C ALA A 352 -8.62 15.05 17.73
N LEU A 353 -9.13 13.84 17.96
CA LEU A 353 -10.51 13.47 17.60
C LEU A 353 -11.54 14.43 18.23
N ALA A 354 -11.32 14.88 19.47
CA ALA A 354 -12.19 15.83 20.16
C ALA A 354 -12.27 17.22 19.49
N LYS A 355 -11.35 17.54 18.56
CA LYS A 355 -11.38 18.77 17.76
C LYS A 355 -12.07 18.59 16.41
N VAL A 356 -12.29 17.36 15.97
CA VAL A 356 -12.95 17.06 14.70
C VAL A 356 -14.45 17.34 14.83
N ASN A 357 -14.94 18.26 14.01
CA ASN A 357 -16.37 18.58 13.90
C ASN A 357 -16.79 18.49 12.44
N ASP A 358 -16.91 17.25 11.97
CA ASP A 358 -17.28 16.92 10.60
C ASP A 358 -18.55 16.05 10.61
N ALA A 359 -19.63 16.56 10.01
CA ALA A 359 -20.92 15.91 10.02
C ALA A 359 -20.93 14.59 9.23
N ASP A 360 -20.12 14.49 8.18
CA ASP A 360 -20.04 13.29 7.36
C ASP A 360 -19.31 12.18 8.11
N LEU A 361 -18.23 12.53 8.80
CA LEU A 361 -17.50 11.57 9.63
C LEU A 361 -18.32 11.12 10.84
N ALA A 362 -19.11 12.01 11.43
CA ALA A 362 -20.07 11.62 12.47
C ALA A 362 -21.13 10.65 11.93
N ALA A 363 -21.64 10.87 10.72
CA ALA A 363 -22.60 9.96 10.08
C ALA A 363 -21.95 8.62 9.69
N MET A 364 -20.71 8.62 9.22
CA MET A 364 -19.93 7.41 8.97
C MET A 364 -19.67 6.63 10.26
N ALA A 365 -19.38 7.30 11.38
CA ALA A 365 -19.20 6.63 12.67
C ALA A 365 -20.47 5.88 13.10
N VAL A 366 -21.67 6.45 12.84
CA VAL A 366 -22.95 5.76 13.06
C VAL A 366 -23.11 4.56 12.10
N ALA A 367 -22.74 4.72 10.82
CA ALA A 367 -22.74 3.60 9.86
C ALA A 367 -21.77 2.48 10.25
N GLY A 368 -20.70 2.82 10.98
CA GLY A 368 -19.65 1.93 11.45
C GLY A 368 -19.81 1.39 12.87
N GLU A 369 -20.90 1.71 13.58
CA GLU A 369 -21.07 1.35 15.00
C GLU A 369 -20.90 -0.17 15.26
N ASN A 370 -21.27 -1.00 14.28
CA ASN A 370 -21.13 -2.46 14.32
C ASN A 370 -20.19 -2.98 13.21
N ALA A 371 -19.29 -2.15 12.70
CA ALA A 371 -18.35 -2.54 11.67
C ALA A 371 -17.48 -3.74 12.11
N ASN A 372 -17.21 -4.64 11.18
CA ASN A 372 -16.32 -5.76 11.43
C ASN A 372 -14.88 -5.26 11.32
N MET A 373 -14.10 -5.35 12.39
CA MET A 373 -12.66 -5.11 12.30
C MET A 373 -12.05 -6.03 11.24
N MET A 374 -11.21 -5.48 10.36
CA MET A 374 -10.50 -6.32 9.39
C MET A 374 -9.63 -7.36 10.12
N PRO A 375 -9.63 -8.63 9.67
CA PRO A 375 -8.81 -9.65 10.30
C PRO A 375 -7.32 -9.35 10.18
N ALA A 376 -6.68 -9.03 11.31
CA ALA A 376 -5.25 -8.82 11.41
C ALA A 376 -4.50 -10.14 11.64
N ILE A 377 -4.68 -11.11 10.74
CA ILE A 377 -3.99 -12.40 10.76
C ILE A 377 -3.27 -12.62 9.43
N ALA A 378 -2.16 -13.37 9.44
CA ALA A 378 -1.36 -13.62 8.24
C ALA A 378 -2.19 -14.21 7.09
N ALA A 379 -3.21 -15.02 7.40
CA ALA A 379 -4.13 -15.62 6.44
C ALA A 379 -4.90 -14.59 5.58
N MET A 380 -5.11 -13.36 6.08
CA MET A 380 -5.86 -12.32 5.36
C MET A 380 -5.16 -11.90 4.07
N GLY A 381 -3.82 -11.94 4.03
CA GLY A 381 -3.04 -11.66 2.82
C GLY A 381 -3.35 -12.59 1.65
N SER A 382 -3.85 -13.80 1.94
CA SER A 382 -4.24 -14.81 0.95
C SER A 382 -5.68 -14.67 0.44
N VAL A 383 -6.51 -13.86 1.10
CA VAL A 383 -7.96 -13.77 0.83
C VAL A 383 -8.26 -12.84 -0.34
N TRP A 384 -7.73 -11.61 -0.29
CA TRP A 384 -8.18 -10.49 -1.12
C TRP A 384 -8.21 -10.80 -2.62
N GLY A 385 -7.13 -11.37 -3.17
CA GLY A 385 -7.01 -11.64 -4.61
C GLY A 385 -7.99 -12.71 -5.09
N SER A 386 -7.99 -13.88 -4.45
CA SER A 386 -8.88 -14.99 -4.86
C SER A 386 -10.35 -14.65 -4.63
N TRP A 387 -10.67 -13.89 -3.58
CA TRP A 387 -12.03 -13.40 -3.34
C TRP A 387 -12.47 -12.43 -4.45
N ASN A 388 -11.64 -11.44 -4.79
CA ASN A 388 -11.89 -10.55 -5.92
C ASN A 388 -12.17 -11.32 -7.21
N ASP A 389 -11.34 -12.31 -7.52
CA ASP A 389 -11.48 -13.12 -8.75
C ASP A 389 -12.81 -13.86 -8.79
N GLY A 390 -13.21 -14.49 -7.67
CA GLY A 390 -14.51 -15.18 -7.57
C GLY A 390 -15.68 -14.24 -7.84
N VAL A 391 -15.66 -13.04 -7.26
CA VAL A 391 -16.70 -12.02 -7.48
C VAL A 391 -16.73 -11.57 -8.94
N VAL A 392 -15.58 -11.27 -9.54
CA VAL A 392 -15.47 -10.82 -10.95
C VAL A 392 -15.96 -11.90 -11.92
N ILE A 393 -15.59 -13.16 -11.68
CA ILE A 393 -16.02 -14.30 -12.51
C ILE A 393 -17.54 -14.46 -12.47
N ALA A 394 -18.16 -14.34 -11.28
CA ALA A 394 -19.61 -14.41 -11.12
C ALA A 394 -20.32 -13.22 -11.79
N ARG A 395 -19.83 -12.00 -11.55
CA ARG A 395 -20.34 -10.76 -12.18
C ARG A 395 -20.33 -10.84 -13.70
N ASP A 396 -19.25 -11.35 -14.29
CA ASP A 396 -19.10 -11.50 -15.74
C ASP A 396 -19.89 -12.69 -16.31
N ALA A 397 -20.66 -13.41 -15.48
CA ALA A 397 -21.39 -14.62 -15.81
C ALA A 397 -20.51 -15.72 -16.45
N LYS A 398 -19.22 -15.76 -16.10
CA LYS A 398 -18.29 -16.81 -16.55
C LYS A 398 -18.50 -18.12 -15.78
N GLN A 399 -18.94 -18.02 -14.53
CA GLN A 399 -19.48 -19.11 -13.71
C GLN A 399 -20.65 -18.57 -12.87
N ASP A 400 -21.50 -19.44 -12.34
CA ASP A 400 -22.48 -19.02 -11.33
C ASP A 400 -21.80 -18.66 -10.00
N ALA A 401 -22.47 -17.88 -9.16
CA ALA A 401 -21.89 -17.43 -7.89
C ALA A 401 -21.45 -18.58 -6.96
N PRO A 402 -22.23 -19.68 -6.79
CA PRO A 402 -21.79 -20.81 -5.98
C PRO A 402 -20.48 -21.44 -6.48
N ALA A 403 -20.32 -21.68 -7.79
CA ALA A 403 -19.11 -22.27 -8.33
C ALA A 403 -17.91 -21.32 -8.23
N ALA A 404 -18.08 -20.05 -8.62
CA ALA A 404 -17.00 -19.08 -8.60
C ALA A 404 -16.45 -18.84 -7.19
N MET A 405 -17.35 -18.71 -6.20
CA MET A 405 -16.96 -18.48 -4.81
C MET A 405 -16.43 -19.76 -4.15
N GLY A 406 -16.94 -20.94 -4.52
CA GLY A 406 -16.37 -22.21 -4.11
C GLY A 406 -14.92 -22.42 -4.60
N ASP A 407 -14.66 -22.10 -5.86
CA ASP A 407 -13.31 -22.15 -6.45
C ASP A 407 -12.37 -21.13 -5.77
N ALA A 408 -12.86 -19.91 -5.50
CA ALA A 408 -12.13 -18.90 -4.76
C ALA A 408 -11.78 -19.37 -3.34
N ALA A 409 -12.75 -19.89 -2.60
CA ALA A 409 -12.54 -20.38 -1.24
C ALA A 409 -11.57 -21.57 -1.20
N ALA A 410 -11.62 -22.48 -2.18
CA ALA A 410 -10.65 -23.56 -2.29
C ALA A 410 -9.21 -23.05 -2.49
N LYS A 411 -9.01 -22.05 -3.37
CA LYS A 411 -7.71 -21.41 -3.57
C LYS A 411 -7.21 -20.71 -2.29
N ILE A 412 -8.09 -19.98 -1.61
CA ILE A 412 -7.75 -19.30 -0.35
C ILE A 412 -7.35 -20.32 0.71
N ARG A 413 -8.11 -21.40 0.92
CA ARG A 413 -7.76 -22.44 1.88
C ARG A 413 -6.40 -23.08 1.55
N ALA A 414 -6.11 -23.29 0.26
CA ALA A 414 -4.80 -23.79 -0.17
C ALA A 414 -3.67 -22.79 0.15
N LEU A 415 -3.86 -21.49 -0.13
CA LEU A 415 -2.91 -20.43 0.20
C LEU A 415 -2.72 -20.27 1.72
N ILE A 416 -3.76 -20.42 2.52
CA ILE A 416 -3.64 -20.38 3.99
C ILE A 416 -2.86 -21.59 4.51
N ALA A 417 -3.14 -22.78 3.97
CA ALA A 417 -2.43 -24.00 4.36
C ALA A 417 -0.96 -24.01 3.88
N ASN A 418 -0.67 -23.36 2.76
CA ASN A 418 0.66 -23.15 2.22
C ASN A 418 0.75 -21.76 1.56
N PRO A 419 1.31 -20.74 2.25
CA PRO A 419 1.41 -19.36 1.76
C PRO A 419 2.13 -19.20 0.42
N LEU A 420 2.90 -20.21 0.03
CA LEU A 420 3.67 -20.22 -1.21
C LEU A 420 2.87 -20.85 -2.36
N THR A 421 1.65 -21.35 -2.14
CA THR A 421 0.79 -21.88 -3.21
C THR A 421 0.60 -20.87 -4.35
N GLY A 422 0.75 -21.32 -5.59
CA GLY A 422 0.78 -20.48 -6.79
C GLY A 422 2.15 -19.89 -7.12
N MET A 423 3.13 -19.92 -6.19
CA MET A 423 4.50 -19.53 -6.49
C MET A 423 5.07 -20.44 -7.56
N VAL A 424 5.60 -19.84 -8.62
CA VAL A 424 6.53 -20.50 -9.54
C VAL A 424 7.92 -20.03 -9.15
N ASN A 425 8.83 -20.95 -8.88
CA ASN A 425 10.21 -20.63 -8.55
C ASN A 425 11.16 -21.39 -9.47
N VAL A 426 12.39 -20.91 -9.58
CA VAL A 426 13.48 -21.54 -10.33
C VAL A 426 14.66 -21.91 -9.42
N PRO A 427 14.53 -22.90 -8.51
CA PRO A 427 15.58 -23.16 -7.55
C PRO A 427 16.78 -23.84 -8.18
N GLY A 428 17.97 -23.55 -7.65
CA GLY A 428 19.21 -24.06 -8.21
C GLY A 428 20.43 -23.76 -7.36
N SER A 429 21.60 -24.23 -7.82
CA SER A 429 22.90 -24.05 -7.17
C SER A 429 23.48 -22.64 -7.30
N TYR A 430 22.66 -21.69 -7.76
CA TYR A 430 23.02 -20.30 -8.01
C TYR A 430 22.29 -19.35 -7.06
N GLN A 431 21.27 -19.84 -6.36
CA GLN A 431 20.31 -19.05 -5.61
C GLN A 431 20.96 -18.23 -4.50
N ALA A 432 22.00 -18.76 -3.84
CA ALA A 432 22.73 -17.98 -2.84
C ALA A 432 23.35 -16.70 -3.41
N GLN A 433 23.79 -16.71 -4.68
CA GLN A 433 24.29 -15.52 -5.36
C GLN A 433 23.17 -14.58 -5.82
N ALA A 434 21.99 -15.14 -6.09
CA ALA A 434 20.79 -14.40 -6.47
C ALA A 434 20.06 -13.73 -5.29
N GLY A 435 20.59 -13.84 -4.06
CA GLY A 435 20.02 -13.22 -2.86
C GLY A 435 19.18 -14.16 -1.99
N CYS A 436 19.16 -15.47 -2.27
CA CYS A 436 18.52 -16.44 -1.38
C CYS A 436 19.42 -16.77 -0.17
N PRO A 437 18.83 -17.19 0.97
CA PRO A 437 19.58 -17.69 2.13
C PRO A 437 20.50 -18.89 1.82
N GLY A 438 20.19 -19.66 0.77
CA GLY A 438 21.00 -20.78 0.30
C GLY A 438 20.57 -21.28 -1.08
N ASP A 439 21.20 -22.37 -1.52
CA ASP A 439 20.88 -23.02 -2.79
C ASP A 439 19.73 -24.02 -2.66
N TRP A 440 19.04 -24.28 -3.77
CA TRP A 440 17.96 -25.28 -3.88
C TRP A 440 16.77 -25.04 -2.94
N GLN A 441 16.39 -23.78 -2.76
CA GLN A 441 15.27 -23.34 -1.92
C GLN A 441 14.04 -23.01 -2.77
N PRO A 442 13.08 -23.94 -2.92
CA PRO A 442 11.83 -23.70 -3.66
C PRO A 442 10.98 -22.56 -3.08
N GLU A 443 11.16 -22.24 -1.81
CA GLU A 443 10.47 -21.18 -1.08
C GLU A 443 11.09 -19.79 -1.24
N CYS A 444 12.28 -19.67 -1.84
CA CYS A 444 13.01 -18.40 -1.85
C CYS A 444 12.33 -17.32 -2.72
N ALA A 445 11.93 -16.21 -2.10
CA ALA A 445 11.30 -15.09 -2.79
C ALA A 445 12.20 -14.41 -3.84
N ALA A 446 13.52 -14.35 -3.61
CA ALA A 446 14.46 -13.66 -4.51
C ALA A 446 14.50 -14.25 -5.92
N THR A 447 14.20 -15.55 -6.07
CA THR A 447 14.14 -16.22 -7.38
C THR A 447 12.72 -16.60 -7.82
N ALA A 448 11.69 -16.18 -7.07
CA ALA A 448 10.32 -16.35 -7.46
C ALA A 448 10.06 -15.69 -8.82
N MET A 449 9.31 -16.37 -9.68
CA MET A 449 9.05 -15.92 -11.04
C MET A 449 7.75 -15.11 -11.09
N THR A 450 7.75 -14.03 -11.87
CA THR A 450 6.58 -13.17 -12.11
C THR A 450 5.94 -13.52 -13.45
N MET A 451 4.61 -13.61 -13.51
CA MET A 451 3.89 -13.88 -14.75
C MET A 451 3.81 -12.60 -15.61
N GLY A 452 4.29 -12.68 -16.85
CA GLY A 452 4.14 -11.64 -17.87
C GLY A 452 2.77 -11.67 -18.55
N GLU A 453 2.45 -10.61 -19.29
CA GLU A 453 1.19 -10.47 -20.04
C GLU A 453 1.01 -11.54 -21.14
N ASP A 454 2.11 -12.17 -21.56
CA ASP A 454 2.13 -13.27 -22.53
C ASP A 454 1.85 -14.65 -21.90
N GLY A 455 1.66 -14.71 -20.58
CA GLY A 455 1.41 -15.94 -19.83
C GLY A 455 2.68 -16.74 -19.50
N LEU A 456 3.87 -16.19 -19.76
CA LEU A 456 5.15 -16.77 -19.37
C LEU A 456 5.62 -16.24 -18.03
N TYR A 457 6.36 -17.04 -17.28
CA TYR A 457 6.94 -16.63 -16.00
C TYR A 457 8.39 -16.21 -16.19
N ILE A 458 8.79 -15.07 -15.64
CA ILE A 458 10.13 -14.50 -15.78
C ILE A 458 10.77 -14.31 -14.40
N SER A 459 12.06 -14.60 -14.30
CA SER A 459 12.86 -14.39 -13.08
C SER A 459 14.29 -13.97 -13.44
N GLY A 460 14.83 -13.00 -12.70
CA GLY A 460 16.10 -12.32 -13.00
C GLY A 460 15.91 -10.99 -13.75
N PRO A 461 16.99 -10.37 -14.26
CA PRO A 461 18.35 -10.90 -14.31
C PRO A 461 19.05 -10.95 -12.94
N PHE A 462 19.75 -12.05 -12.65
CA PHE A 462 20.58 -12.21 -11.44
C PHE A 462 22.06 -12.06 -11.78
N ASN A 463 22.83 -11.39 -10.93
CA ASN A 463 24.30 -11.34 -11.07
C ASN A 463 24.91 -12.67 -10.62
N ILE A 464 25.70 -13.31 -11.48
CA ILE A 464 26.26 -14.65 -11.26
C ILE A 464 27.73 -14.67 -11.69
N THR A 465 28.57 -15.31 -10.89
CA THR A 465 29.99 -15.54 -11.24
C THR A 465 30.15 -16.61 -12.33
N ALA A 466 31.28 -16.63 -13.02
CA ALA A 466 31.58 -17.71 -13.96
C ALA A 466 31.55 -19.09 -13.28
N GLY A 467 30.86 -20.07 -13.86
CA GLY A 467 30.69 -21.39 -13.26
C GLY A 467 29.68 -22.28 -13.97
N ASP A 468 29.59 -23.52 -13.50
CA ASP A 468 28.55 -24.47 -13.88
C ASP A 468 27.49 -24.52 -12.79
N TYR A 469 26.23 -24.40 -13.19
CA TYR A 469 25.09 -24.35 -12.30
C TYR A 469 24.01 -25.33 -12.74
N GLU A 470 23.20 -25.75 -11.79
CA GLU A 470 22.01 -26.53 -12.05
C GLU A 470 20.78 -25.85 -11.47
N PHE A 471 19.62 -26.07 -12.10
CA PHE A 471 18.34 -25.54 -11.64
C PHE A 471 17.15 -26.40 -12.09
N LYS A 472 15.98 -26.12 -11.52
CA LYS A 472 14.68 -26.70 -11.90
C LYS A 472 13.55 -25.70 -11.66
N ILE A 473 12.34 -26.05 -12.09
CA ILE A 473 11.13 -25.36 -11.62
C ILE A 473 10.56 -26.09 -10.42
N ALA A 474 10.20 -25.33 -9.40
CA ALA A 474 9.43 -25.80 -8.26
C ALA A 474 8.18 -24.93 -8.12
N LEU A 475 7.06 -25.56 -7.76
CA LEU A 475 5.81 -24.87 -7.52
C LEU A 475 5.48 -24.87 -6.03
N ASP A 476 4.67 -23.90 -5.64
CA ASP A 476 4.05 -23.86 -4.31
C ASP A 476 5.06 -23.81 -3.16
N GLY A 477 6.26 -23.26 -3.41
CA GLY A 477 7.33 -23.17 -2.42
C GLY A 477 7.89 -24.51 -1.96
N SER A 478 7.63 -25.60 -2.68
CA SER A 478 8.04 -26.95 -2.28
C SER A 478 8.50 -27.80 -3.46
N TRP A 479 9.11 -28.94 -3.17
CA TRP A 479 9.49 -29.91 -4.19
C TRP A 479 8.35 -30.83 -4.63
N THR A 480 7.14 -30.71 -4.05
CA THR A 480 6.00 -31.62 -4.33
C THR A 480 5.61 -31.62 -5.81
N THR A 481 5.55 -30.44 -6.42
CA THR A 481 5.38 -30.30 -7.87
C THR A 481 6.58 -29.55 -8.43
N ASN A 482 7.41 -30.24 -9.20
CA ASN A 482 8.61 -29.69 -9.80
C ASN A 482 8.76 -30.20 -11.22
N TYR A 483 9.42 -29.44 -12.10
CA TYR A 483 9.64 -29.84 -13.49
C TYR A 483 11.12 -29.78 -13.86
N GLY A 484 11.59 -30.86 -14.48
CA GLY A 484 12.97 -31.02 -14.95
C GLY A 484 13.20 -30.52 -16.37
N SER A 485 14.41 -30.75 -16.89
CA SER A 485 14.86 -30.31 -18.21
C SER A 485 14.13 -30.94 -19.41
N ASP A 486 13.31 -31.94 -19.15
CA ASP A 486 12.42 -32.61 -20.10
C ASP A 486 10.94 -32.21 -19.94
N GLY A 487 10.62 -31.30 -19.02
CA GLY A 487 9.26 -30.88 -18.70
C GLY A 487 8.46 -31.93 -17.91
N ALA A 488 9.07 -33.04 -17.52
CA ALA A 488 8.44 -34.06 -16.70
C ALA A 488 8.51 -33.70 -15.21
N GLN A 489 7.49 -34.11 -14.46
CA GLN A 489 7.53 -34.03 -13.01
C GLN A 489 8.63 -34.94 -12.46
N ASP A 490 9.42 -34.44 -11.51
CA ASP A 490 10.59 -35.12 -10.96
C ASP A 490 11.67 -35.45 -12.01
N GLY A 491 11.64 -34.77 -13.17
CA GLY A 491 12.60 -34.94 -14.26
C GLY A 491 14.04 -34.55 -13.89
N PRO A 492 15.02 -34.66 -14.80
CA PRO A 492 16.41 -34.26 -14.54
C PRO A 492 16.59 -32.75 -14.30
N ASN A 493 17.66 -32.33 -13.63
CA ASN A 493 17.98 -30.91 -13.50
C ASN A 493 18.33 -30.30 -14.87
N TYR A 494 18.12 -29.00 -15.03
CA TYR A 494 18.80 -28.23 -16.07
C TYR A 494 20.26 -28.03 -15.65
N ALA A 495 21.16 -28.05 -16.62
CA ALA A 495 22.55 -27.65 -16.44
C ALA A 495 22.82 -26.40 -17.30
N ILE A 496 23.51 -25.43 -16.73
CA ILE A 496 23.88 -24.18 -17.41
C ILE A 496 25.31 -23.80 -17.10
N ASN A 497 26.05 -23.43 -18.14
CA ASN A 497 27.41 -22.90 -18.03
C ASN A 497 27.38 -21.38 -18.20
N VAL A 498 27.97 -20.67 -17.24
CA VAL A 498 28.17 -19.22 -17.25
C VAL A 498 29.66 -18.97 -17.49
N PRO A 499 30.08 -18.53 -18.70
CA PRO A 499 31.48 -18.55 -19.10
C PRO A 499 32.32 -17.40 -18.51
N ALA A 500 31.67 -16.33 -18.05
CA ALA A 500 32.28 -15.17 -17.41
C ALA A 500 31.26 -14.56 -16.44
N ASP A 501 31.73 -13.81 -15.45
CA ASP A 501 30.86 -13.05 -14.55
C ASP A 501 29.89 -12.18 -15.36
N GLY A 502 28.61 -12.27 -15.05
CA GLY A 502 27.56 -11.67 -15.86
C GLY A 502 26.19 -11.86 -15.23
N THR A 503 25.15 -11.93 -16.06
CA THR A 503 23.78 -12.10 -15.59
C THR A 503 23.09 -13.32 -16.18
N ILE A 504 22.15 -13.89 -15.43
CA ILE A 504 21.24 -14.95 -15.91
C ILE A 504 19.78 -14.52 -15.76
N GLU A 505 18.98 -14.80 -16.78
CA GLU A 505 17.54 -14.57 -16.80
C GLU A 505 16.82 -15.88 -17.20
N PHE A 506 15.75 -16.21 -16.49
CA PHE A 506 14.95 -17.42 -16.71
C PHE A 506 13.56 -17.08 -17.21
N VAL A 507 13.08 -17.82 -18.20
CA VAL A 507 11.71 -17.75 -18.71
C VAL A 507 11.11 -19.14 -18.71
N TYR A 508 10.02 -19.33 -17.95
CA TYR A 508 9.29 -20.58 -17.84
C TYR A 508 7.95 -20.52 -18.57
N ASP A 509 7.68 -21.55 -19.37
CA ASP A 509 6.40 -21.73 -20.05
C ASP A 509 5.54 -22.76 -19.30
N PRO A 510 4.43 -22.34 -18.67
CA PRO A 510 3.56 -23.25 -17.91
C PRO A 510 2.80 -24.24 -18.81
N ALA A 511 2.68 -24.02 -20.12
CA ALA A 511 2.03 -24.94 -21.03
C ALA A 511 2.94 -26.11 -21.42
N THR A 512 4.22 -25.83 -21.69
CA THR A 512 5.21 -26.86 -22.06
C THR A 512 5.99 -27.42 -20.87
N LYS A 513 5.94 -26.74 -19.71
CA LYS A 513 6.71 -27.04 -18.51
C LYS A 513 8.23 -26.90 -18.68
N LEU A 514 8.67 -26.12 -19.67
CA LEU A 514 10.09 -25.94 -20.00
C LEU A 514 10.58 -24.54 -19.66
N VAL A 515 11.89 -24.44 -19.40
CA VAL A 515 12.61 -23.20 -19.09
C VAL A 515 13.60 -22.85 -20.19
N THR A 516 13.64 -21.57 -20.56
CA THR A 516 14.73 -20.95 -21.32
C THR A 516 15.57 -20.12 -20.35
N ALA A 517 16.88 -20.39 -20.31
CA ALA A 517 17.82 -19.61 -19.52
C ALA A 517 18.78 -18.84 -20.43
N THR A 518 18.91 -17.53 -20.20
CA THR A 518 19.75 -16.63 -21.02
C THR A 518 20.87 -16.06 -20.17
N VAL A 519 22.12 -16.34 -20.55
CA VAL A 519 23.32 -15.77 -19.94
C VAL A 519 23.78 -14.56 -20.75
N LYS A 520 24.02 -13.42 -20.10
CA LYS A 520 24.44 -12.16 -20.73
C LYS A 520 25.71 -11.61 -20.10
#